data_AF-A0A4R8HQE1-F1
#
_entry.id   AF-A0A4R8HQE1-F1
#
_cell.length_a   1.000
_cell.length_b   1.000
_cell.length_c   1.000
_cell.angle_alpha   90.00
_cell.angle_beta   90.00
_cell.angle_gamma   90.00
#
_symmetry.space_group_name_H-M   'P 1'
#
loop_
_entity.id
_entity.type
_entity.pdbx_description
1 polymer ?
#
loop_
_entity_poly.entity_id
_entity_poly.type
_entity_poly.pdbx_seq_one_letter_code
_entity_poly.pdbx_strand_id
1 'polypeptide(L)'
;MPRPEGGHLTGEQFERLKQELEESFSGAFDAGRPLLLEGGLDCKALSFSPKDMDFSETKASAAREIALAFDVPPLLIGLPGDNTFRNYEDANHAFWRRTIIPLVQRMQKAFPRARRWAGGG
;
A
#
# COMPACT_ATOMS: atom_id res chain seq x y z
N MET A 1 -51.84 10.17 8.26
CA MET A 1 -51.52 9.11 7.27
C MET A 1 -50.16 8.51 7.65
N PRO A 2 -50.07 7.24 8.08
CA PRO A 2 -48.79 6.57 8.29
C PRO A 2 -48.26 6.02 6.95
N ARG A 3 -46.93 6.03 6.79
CA ARG A 3 -46.17 5.57 5.60
C ARG A 3 -46.08 4.03 5.60
N PRO A 4 -46.12 3.32 4.45
CA PRO A 4 -46.09 1.86 4.46
C PRO A 4 -44.71 1.31 4.82
N GLU A 5 -44.76 0.24 5.61
CA GLU A 5 -43.68 -0.58 6.16
C GLU A 5 -42.79 -1.16 5.06
N GLY A 6 -41.48 -1.23 5.33
CA GLY A 6 -40.49 -1.86 4.46
C GLY A 6 -40.85 -3.32 4.19
N GLY A 7 -41.26 -3.60 2.96
CA GLY A 7 -41.65 -4.95 2.53
C GLY A 7 -40.46 -5.90 2.58
N HIS A 8 -40.54 -6.92 3.44
CA HIS A 8 -39.63 -8.05 3.39
C HIS A 8 -39.74 -8.73 2.02
N LEU A 9 -38.63 -8.82 1.29
CA LEU A 9 -38.57 -9.55 0.03
C LEU A 9 -39.01 -11.00 0.25
N THR A 10 -39.90 -11.50 -0.60
CA THR A 10 -40.25 -12.93 -0.59
C THR A 10 -39.04 -13.75 -1.05
N GLY A 11 -38.92 -15.01 -0.61
CA GLY A 11 -37.73 -15.84 -0.89
C GLY A 11 -37.38 -15.97 -2.37
N GLU A 12 -38.37 -15.98 -3.26
CA GLU A 12 -38.16 -15.99 -4.71
C GLU A 12 -37.63 -14.65 -5.24
N GLN A 13 -38.10 -13.53 -4.71
CA GLN A 13 -37.58 -12.20 -5.07
C GLN A 13 -36.14 -12.00 -4.59
N PHE A 14 -35.81 -12.57 -3.44
CA PHE A 14 -34.44 -12.55 -2.92
C PHE A 14 -33.50 -13.40 -3.79
N GLU A 15 -33.89 -14.62 -4.16
CA GLU A 15 -33.05 -15.47 -5.01
C GLU A 15 -32.87 -14.92 -6.43
N ARG A 16 -33.93 -14.33 -7.02
CA ARG A 16 -33.81 -13.64 -8.30
C ARG A 16 -32.86 -12.44 -8.20
N LEU A 17 -33.00 -11.62 -7.16
CA LEU A 17 -32.14 -10.46 -6.95
C LEU A 17 -30.68 -10.90 -6.72
N LYS A 18 -30.47 -12.00 -5.99
CA LYS A 18 -29.15 -12.59 -5.75
C LYS A 18 -28.52 -13.12 -7.03
N GLN A 19 -29.28 -13.79 -7.89
CA GLN A 19 -28.79 -14.21 -9.22
C GLN A 19 -28.44 -13.02 -10.10
N GLU A 20 -29.32 -12.02 -10.20
CA GLU A 20 -29.03 -10.79 -10.95
C GLU A 20 -27.80 -10.07 -10.37
N LEU A 21 -27.58 -10.13 -9.06
CA LEU A 21 -26.41 -9.57 -8.38
C LEU A 21 -25.11 -10.34 -8.68
N GLU A 22 -25.13 -11.67 -8.60
CA GLU A 22 -23.97 -12.52 -8.92
C GLU A 22 -23.58 -12.39 -10.40
N GLU A 23 -24.55 -12.24 -11.30
CA GLU A 23 -24.32 -11.97 -12.71
C GLU A 23 -23.77 -10.55 -12.95
N SER A 24 -24.21 -9.55 -12.19
CA SER A 24 -23.82 -8.14 -12.35
C SER A 24 -22.54 -7.74 -11.60
N PHE A 25 -22.08 -8.51 -10.62
CA PHE A 25 -20.92 -8.18 -9.75
C PHE A 25 -19.76 -9.18 -9.83
N SER A 26 -19.83 -10.21 -10.66
CA SER A 26 -18.74 -11.20 -10.81
C SER A 26 -17.57 -10.75 -11.70
N GLY A 27 -17.54 -9.49 -12.15
CA GLY A 27 -16.47 -8.92 -12.95
C GLY A 27 -15.46 -8.09 -12.14
N ALA A 28 -14.16 -8.22 -12.45
CA ALA A 28 -13.09 -7.37 -11.90
C ALA A 28 -13.27 -5.85 -12.17
N PHE A 29 -14.27 -5.47 -12.97
CA PHE A 29 -14.62 -4.10 -13.34
C PHE A 29 -15.80 -3.53 -12.51
N ASP A 30 -16.58 -4.38 -11.84
CA ASP A 30 -17.77 -3.97 -11.05
C ASP A 30 -17.52 -3.92 -9.54
N ALA A 31 -16.28 -4.20 -9.11
CA ALA A 31 -15.84 -4.04 -7.73
C ALA A 31 -15.85 -2.57 -7.32
N GLY A 32 -16.92 -2.13 -6.65
CA GLY A 32 -17.03 -0.81 -6.04
C GLY A 32 -18.25 0.04 -6.43
N ARG A 33 -19.16 -0.47 -7.28
CA ARG A 33 -20.42 0.25 -7.56
C ARG A 33 -21.35 0.14 -6.35
N PRO A 34 -21.85 1.26 -5.79
CA PRO A 34 -22.81 1.22 -4.69
C PRO A 34 -24.09 0.54 -5.16
N LEU A 35 -24.48 -0.56 -4.50
CA LEU A 35 -25.72 -1.26 -4.80
C LEU A 35 -26.87 -0.53 -4.12
N LEU A 36 -27.75 0.08 -4.93
CA LEU A 36 -28.95 0.72 -4.42
C LEU A 36 -30.07 -0.31 -4.34
N LEU A 37 -30.39 -0.78 -3.14
CA LEU A 37 -31.52 -1.66 -2.88
C LEU A 37 -32.70 -0.82 -2.40
N GLU A 38 -33.83 -0.85 -3.13
CA GLU A 38 -35.05 -0.16 -2.71
C GLU A 38 -35.60 -0.80 -1.42
N GLY A 39 -36.03 0.03 -0.46
CA GLY A 39 -36.60 -0.43 0.82
C GLY A 39 -35.77 -0.15 2.09
N GLY A 40 -34.66 0.59 1.98
CA GLY A 40 -33.88 1.02 3.16
C GLY A 40 -32.70 0.10 3.52
N LEU A 41 -32.30 -0.79 2.62
CA LEU A 41 -31.09 -1.59 2.75
C LEU A 41 -29.89 -0.81 2.20
N ASP A 42 -29.05 -0.29 3.10
CA ASP A 42 -27.83 0.43 2.78
C ASP A 42 -26.71 -0.57 2.45
N CYS A 43 -26.40 -0.75 1.17
CA CYS A 43 -25.28 -1.62 0.78
C CYS A 43 -23.97 -0.87 1.02
N LYS A 44 -23.44 -1.01 2.23
CA LYS A 44 -22.15 -0.46 2.64
C LYS A 44 -21.06 -1.08 1.77
N ALA A 45 -20.46 -0.29 0.89
CA ALA A 45 -19.34 -0.72 0.07
C ALA A 45 -18.28 -1.39 0.97
N LEU A 46 -17.99 -2.67 0.73
CA LEU A 46 -16.89 -3.36 1.38
C LEU A 46 -15.60 -2.69 0.89
N SER A 47 -15.05 -1.87 1.77
CA SER A 47 -13.82 -1.10 1.59
C SER A 47 -12.68 -1.98 1.08
N PHE A 48 -12.10 -1.58 -0.05
CA PHE A 48 -10.96 -2.19 -0.77
C PHE A 48 -11.17 -3.63 -1.25
N SER A 49 -11.03 -3.85 -2.56
CA SER A 49 -11.02 -5.20 -3.12
C SER A 49 -9.82 -5.99 -2.59
N PRO A 50 -9.95 -7.30 -2.29
CA PRO A 50 -8.83 -8.15 -1.89
C PRO A 50 -7.61 -8.05 -2.82
N LYS A 51 -7.84 -7.81 -4.12
CA LYS A 51 -6.78 -7.65 -5.13
C LYS A 51 -5.96 -6.37 -4.93
N ASP A 52 -6.58 -5.28 -4.50
CA ASP A 52 -5.89 -4.00 -4.24
C ASP A 52 -5.03 -4.09 -2.98
N MET A 53 -5.50 -4.83 -1.97
CA MET A 53 -4.75 -5.10 -0.74
C MET A 53 -3.50 -5.94 -1.04
N ASP A 54 -3.65 -7.05 -1.76
CA ASP A 54 -2.53 -7.93 -2.15
C ASP A 54 -1.48 -7.19 -2.99
N PHE A 55 -1.93 -6.34 -3.91
CA PHE A 55 -1.02 -5.49 -4.69
C PHE A 55 -0.27 -4.48 -3.82
N SER A 56 -0.95 -3.84 -2.87
CA SER A 56 -0.35 -2.89 -1.94
C SER A 56 0.71 -3.56 -1.05
N GLU A 57 0.40 -4.75 -0.51
CA GLU A 57 1.34 -5.53 0.29
C GLU A 57 2.56 -5.97 -0.52
N THR A 58 2.35 -6.48 -1.73
CA THR A 58 3.43 -6.89 -2.64
C THR A 58 4.35 -5.71 -2.95
N LYS A 59 3.79 -4.53 -3.25
CA LYS A 59 4.55 -3.32 -3.52
C LYS A 59 5.33 -2.86 -2.29
N ALA A 60 4.75 -2.95 -1.10
CA ALA A 60 5.43 -2.63 0.15
C ALA A 60 6.58 -3.60 0.43
N SER A 61 6.41 -4.90 0.16
CA SER A 61 7.47 -5.91 0.29
C SER A 61 8.63 -5.62 -0.66
N ALA A 62 8.35 -5.39 -1.94
CA ALA A 62 9.36 -5.03 -2.93
C ALA A 62 10.14 -3.76 -2.53
N ALA A 63 9.45 -2.74 -2.00
CA ALA A 63 10.12 -1.53 -1.53
C ALA A 63 11.06 -1.80 -0.34
N ARG A 64 10.72 -2.74 0.56
CA ARG A 64 11.62 -3.15 1.65
C ARG A 64 12.85 -3.88 1.12
N GLU A 65 12.70 -4.76 0.14
CA GLU A 65 13.82 -5.47 -0.49
C GLU A 65 14.80 -4.49 -1.14
N ILE A 66 14.29 -3.49 -1.85
CA ILE A 66 15.10 -2.42 -2.44
C ILE A 66 15.82 -1.64 -1.33
N ALA A 67 15.12 -1.24 -0.27
CA ALA A 67 15.73 -0.50 0.83
C ALA A 67 16.87 -1.28 1.50
N LEU A 68 16.69 -2.59 1.69
CA LEU A 68 17.71 -3.49 2.22
C LEU A 68 18.94 -3.57 1.30
N ALA A 69 18.75 -3.64 -0.02
CA ALA A 69 19.86 -3.68 -0.98
C ALA A 69 20.77 -2.44 -0.89
N PHE A 70 20.22 -1.28 -0.48
CA PHE A 70 20.97 -0.04 -0.28
C PHE A 70 21.35 0.23 1.18
N ASP A 71 21.09 -0.71 2.10
CA ASP A 71 21.29 -0.56 3.54
C ASP A 71 20.61 0.71 4.10
N VAL A 72 19.40 1.01 3.58
CA VAL A 72 18.54 2.12 4.01
C VAL A 72 17.42 1.57 4.91
N PRO A 73 17.27 2.05 6.16
CA PRO A 73 16.19 1.61 7.02
C PRO A 73 14.81 2.00 6.45
N PRO A 74 13.84 1.05 6.34
CA PRO A 74 12.49 1.29 5.82
C PRO A 74 11.75 2.44 6.51
N LEU A 75 11.99 2.62 7.82
CA LEU A 75 11.43 3.67 8.65
C LEU A 75 11.79 5.08 8.15
N LEU A 76 13.02 5.28 7.64
CA LEU A 76 13.49 6.61 7.20
C LEU A 76 12.88 7.04 5.86
N ILE A 77 12.33 6.10 5.10
CA ILE A 77 11.71 6.33 3.78
C ILE A 77 10.19 6.22 3.82
N GLY A 78 9.60 6.15 5.02
CA GLY A 78 8.15 6.17 5.21
C GLY A 78 7.44 4.88 4.83
N LEU A 79 8.13 3.73 4.75
CA LEU A 79 7.46 2.46 4.52
C LEU A 79 6.61 2.06 5.75
N PRO A 80 5.39 1.55 5.53
CA PRO A 80 4.48 1.18 6.63
C PRO A 80 5.06 0.05 7.48
N GLY A 81 4.87 0.12 8.80
CA GLY A 81 5.41 -0.82 9.78
C GLY A 81 5.38 -0.23 11.19
N ASP A 82 6.05 -0.86 12.14
CA ASP A 82 6.14 -0.38 13.52
C ASP A 82 7.03 0.86 13.62
N ASN A 83 6.44 2.04 13.40
CA ASN A 83 7.12 3.33 13.40
C ASN A 83 6.77 4.10 14.69
N THR A 84 7.76 4.38 15.54
CA THR A 84 7.65 5.20 16.76
C THR A 84 8.80 6.23 16.80
N PHE A 85 8.65 7.38 17.47
CA PHE A 85 9.74 8.37 17.50
C PHE A 85 11.07 7.81 18.02
N ARG A 86 11.03 6.91 19.01
CA ARG A 86 12.22 6.28 19.57
C ARG A 86 12.98 5.42 18.55
N ASN A 87 12.26 4.62 17.74
CA ASN A 87 12.93 3.78 16.74
C ASN A 87 13.47 4.59 15.54
N TYR A 88 12.97 5.81 15.31
CA TYR A 88 13.44 6.69 14.26
C TYR A 88 14.84 7.22 14.51
N GLU A 89 15.11 7.73 15.71
CA GLU A 89 16.44 8.26 16.06
C GLU A 89 17.52 7.16 15.99
N ASP A 90 17.22 5.98 16.52
CA ASP A 90 18.11 4.82 16.48
C ASP A 90 18.39 4.36 15.04
N ALA A 91 17.35 4.28 14.20
CA ALA A 91 17.49 3.92 12.78
C ALA A 91 18.33 4.95 12.02
N ASN A 92 18.10 6.24 12.27
CA ASN A 92 18.88 7.31 11.65
C ASN A 92 20.36 7.22 12.05
N HIS A 93 20.65 7.04 13.34
CA HIS A 93 22.03 6.89 13.81
C HIS A 93 22.71 5.64 13.22
N ALA A 94 22.01 4.50 13.17
CA ALA A 94 22.52 3.29 12.53
C ALA A 94 22.82 3.49 11.03
N PHE A 95 21.93 4.16 10.31
CA PHE A 95 22.08 4.47 8.88
C PHE A 95 23.31 5.34 8.60
N TRP A 96 23.50 6.42 9.37
CA TRP A 96 24.68 7.28 9.23
C TRP A 96 25.98 6.51 9.43
N ARG A 97 26.03 5.67 10.46
CA ARG A 97 27.24 4.94 10.85
C ARG A 97 27.58 3.80 9.91
N ARG A 98 26.58 3.04 9.44
CA ARG A 98 26.79 1.82 8.63
C ARG A 98 26.87 2.10 7.13
N THR A 99 26.13 3.10 6.65
CA THR A 99 25.95 3.32 5.21
C THR A 99 26.60 4.62 4.76
N ILE A 100 26.18 5.75 5.35
CA ILE A 100 26.58 7.08 4.82
C ILE A 100 28.07 7.37 5.05
N ILE A 101 28.55 7.23 6.29
CA ILE A 101 29.95 7.53 6.61
C ILE A 101 30.93 6.69 5.78
N PRO A 102 30.79 5.34 5.68
CA PRO A 102 31.68 4.54 4.85
C PRO A 102 31.63 4.91 3.36
N LEU A 103 30.44 5.23 2.83
CA LEU A 103 30.27 5.66 1.44
C LEU A 103 31.02 6.97 1.16
N VAL A 104 30.84 7.97 2.03
CA VAL A 104 31.54 9.26 1.93
C VAL A 104 33.05 9.06 2.02
N GLN A 105 33.53 8.25 2.96
CA GLN A 105 34.96 7.93 3.08
C GLN A 105 35.51 7.25 1.82
N ARG A 106 34.75 6.36 1.19
CA ARG A 106 35.13 5.72 -0.08
C ARG A 106 35.23 6.75 -1.21
N MET A 107 34.27 7.66 -1.31
CA MET A 107 34.30 8.77 -2.28
C MET A 107 35.49 9.70 -2.05
N GLN A 108 35.76 10.10 -0.80
CA GLN A 108 36.91 10.91 -0.42
C GLN A 108 38.23 10.26 -0.81
N LYS A 109 38.37 8.93 -0.65
CA LYS A 109 39.57 8.19 -1.08
C LYS A 109 39.71 8.12 -2.61
N ALA A 110 38.60 8.04 -3.34
CA ALA A 110 38.61 7.98 -4.80
C ALA A 110 38.91 9.33 -5.46
N PHE A 111 38.50 10.45 -4.83
CA PHE A 111 38.58 11.78 -5.41
C PHE A 111 40.01 12.23 -5.79
N PRO A 112 41.07 12.03 -4.97
CA PRO A 112 42.44 12.34 -5.35
C PRO A 112 42.95 11.49 -6.53
N ARG A 113 42.49 10.25 -6.64
CA ARG A 113 42.85 9.34 -7.74
C ARG A 113 42.24 9.81 -9.07
N ALA A 114 40.97 10.20 -9.05
CA ALA A 114 40.29 10.77 -10.20
C ALA A 114 40.93 12.09 -10.65
N ARG A 115 41.25 12.98 -9.70
CA ARG A 115 41.94 14.25 -9.98
C ARG A 115 43.33 14.04 -10.59
N ARG A 116 44.09 13.03 -10.14
CA ARG A 116 45.39 12.67 -10.73
C ARG A 116 45.26 12.19 -12.17
N TRP A 117 44.20 11.44 -12.49
CA TRP A 117 43.92 11.00 -13.85
C TRP A 117 43.48 12.15 -14.76
N ALA A 118 42.69 13.10 -14.25
CA ALA A 118 42.20 14.25 -15.03
C ALA A 118 43.23 15.40 -15.22
N GLY A 119 44.24 15.50 -14.35
CA GLY A 119 45.25 16.57 -14.39
C GLY A 119 46.59 16.17 -15.00
N GLY A 120 46.68 15.00 -15.64
CA GLY A 120 47.91 14.48 -16.26
C GLY A 120 47.78 14.35 -17.77
N GLY A 121 48.06 15.44 -18.48
CA GLY A 121 48.28 15.56 -19.92
C GLY A 121 49.13 16.80 -20.16
#